data_AF-A0A6A4CWK9-F1
#
_entry.id   AF-A0A6A4CWK9-F1
#
_cell.length_a   1.000
_cell.length_b   1.000
_cell.length_c   1.000
_cell.angle_alpha   90.00
_cell.angle_beta   90.00
_cell.angle_gamma   90.00
#
_symmetry.space_group_name_H-M   'P 1'
#
loop_
_entity.id
_entity.type
_entity.pdbx_description
1 polymer ?
#
loop_
_entity_poly.entity_id
_entity_poly.type
_entity_poly.pdbx_seq_one_letter_code
_entity_poly.pdbx_strand_id
1 'polypeptide(L)' 'MLDWIKRVWKPSVEGCKLFILDSLKIHKMASIRYALQQECCMQVEFVPPGVTGICQPMDVSVMKAFKNHIT' A
#
# COMPACT_ATOMS: atom_id res chain seq x y z
N MET A 1 6.51 8.67 3.21
CA MET A 1 5.59 8.08 2.20
C MET A 1 5.63 8.80 0.86
N LEU A 2 5.45 10.13 0.78
CA LEU A 2 5.57 10.85 -0.51
C LEU A 2 6.89 10.59 -1.24
N ASP A 3 8.01 10.63 -0.52
CA ASP A 3 9.32 10.32 -1.11
C ASP A 3 9.40 8.86 -1.61
N TRP A 4 8.82 7.91 -0.88
CA TRP A 4 8.70 6.51 -1.32
C TRP A 4 7.82 6.37 -2.58
N ILE A 5 6.69 7.07 -2.64
CA ILE A 5 5.83 7.08 -3.83
C ILE A 5 6.63 7.57 -5.04
N LYS A 6 7.37 8.67 -4.86
CA LYS A 6 8.15 9.28 -5.94
C LYS A 6 9.31 8.40 -6.41
N ARG A 7 10.06 7.82 -5.49
CA ARG A 7 11.32 7.12 -5.80
C ARG A 7 11.17 5.63 -6.07
N VAL A 8 10.19 4.99 -5.45
CA VAL A 8 10.03 3.53 -5.47
C VAL A 8 8.78 3.13 -6.21
N TRP A 9 7.64 3.71 -5.85
CA TRP A 9 6.36 3.28 -6.42
C TRP A 9 6.19 3.71 -7.87
N LYS A 10 6.28 5.01 -8.14
CA LYS A 10 6.01 5.60 -9.46
C LYS A 10 6.85 4.99 -10.60
N PRO A 11 8.15 4.70 -10.42
CA PRO A 11 8.94 4.04 -11.47
C PRO A 11 8.56 2.56 -11.70
N SER A 12 7.88 1.92 -10.74
CA SER A 12 7.61 0.48 -10.74
C SER A 12 6.20 0.12 -11.24
N VAL A 13 5.40 1.12 -11.62
CA VAL A 13 4.00 0.93 -12.01
C VAL A 13 3.72 1.38 -13.44
N GLU A 14 3.08 0.51 -14.21
CA GLU A 14 2.59 0.79 -15.58
C GLU A 14 1.10 0.44 -15.68
N GLY A 15 0.28 1.37 -16.20
CA GLY A 15 -1.17 1.18 -16.41
C GLY A 15 -2.06 1.43 -15.19
N CYS A 16 -3.38 1.31 -15.37
CA CYS A 16 -4.37 1.43 -14.29
C CYS A 16 -4.26 0.24 -13.34
N LYS A 17 -4.03 0.51 -12.05
CA LYS A 17 -3.87 -0.52 -11.03
C LYS A 17 -4.72 -0.21 -9.79
N LEU A 18 -4.96 -1.24 -9.00
CA LEU A 18 -5.52 -1.16 -7.66
C LEU A 18 -4.37 -1.20 -6.64
N PHE A 19 -4.35 -0.27 -5.70
CA PHE A 19 -3.40 -0.24 -4.60
C PHE A 19 -4.14 -0.30 -3.26
N ILE A 20 -3.92 -1.39 -2.52
CA ILE A 20 -4.57 -1.68 -1.24
C ILE A 20 -3.60 -1.34 -0.11
N LEU A 21 -4.00 -0.45 0.78
CA LEU A 21 -3.21 0.00 1.93
C LEU A 21 -3.90 -0.36 3.25
N ASP A 22 -3.14 -0.52 4.32
CA ASP A 22 -3.71 -0.59 5.66
C ASP A 22 -4.29 0.79 6.07
N SER A 23 -5.05 0.79 7.16
CA SER A 23 -5.76 1.98 7.64
C SER A 23 -4.89 3.00 8.40
N LEU A 24 -3.56 2.96 8.26
CA LEU A 24 -2.65 3.87 8.95
C LEU A 24 -2.96 5.34 8.59
N LYS A 25 -2.93 6.25 9.58
CA LYS A 25 -3.32 7.66 9.40
C LYS A 25 -2.58 8.34 8.25
N ILE A 26 -1.28 8.08 8.11
CA ILE A 26 -0.45 8.67 7.06
C ILE A 26 -0.91 8.25 5.66
N HIS A 27 -1.41 7.02 5.48
CA HIS A 27 -1.89 6.51 4.19
C HIS A 27 -3.19 7.19 3.74
N LYS A 28 -3.97 7.71 4.68
CA LYS A 28 -5.26 8.37 4.42
C LYS A 28 -5.14 9.88 4.20
N MET A 29 -3.95 10.47 4.36
CA MET A 29 -3.73 11.90 4.16
C MET A 29 -4.05 12.32 2.71
N ALA A 30 -4.59 13.52 2.54
CA ALA A 30 -4.99 14.05 1.24
C ALA A 30 -3.81 14.14 0.25
N SER A 31 -2.62 14.51 0.73
CA SER A 31 -1.40 14.56 -0.10
C SER A 31 -1.00 13.20 -0.65
N ILE A 32 -1.17 12.12 0.14
CA ILE A 32 -0.90 10.76 -0.29
C ILE A 32 -1.93 10.30 -1.33
N ARG A 33 -3.22 10.55 -1.06
CA ARG A 33 -4.30 10.23 -2.03
C ARG A 33 -4.09 10.95 -3.35
N TYR A 34 -3.73 12.23 -3.33
CA TYR A 34 -3.45 12.99 -4.54
C TYR A 34 -2.29 12.37 -5.33
N ALA A 35 -1.15 12.10 -4.68
CA ALA A 35 0.01 11.52 -5.34
C ALA A 35 -0.27 10.14 -5.95
N LEU A 36 -1.05 9.29 -5.27
CA LEU A 36 -1.39 7.97 -5.79
C LEU A 36 -2.46 8.04 -6.88
N GLN A 37 -3.60 8.68 -6.60
CA GLN A 37 -4.77 8.63 -7.47
C GLN A 37 -4.62 9.54 -8.69
N GLN A 38 -4.10 10.75 -8.51
CA GLN A 38 -4.02 11.76 -9.57
C GLN A 38 -2.71 11.66 -10.34
N GLU A 39 -1.57 11.58 -9.65
CA GLU A 39 -0.27 11.59 -10.34
C GLU A 39 0.17 10.20 -10.84
N CYS A 40 -0.37 9.12 -10.26
CA CYS A 40 -0.03 7.74 -10.64
C CYS A 40 -1.22 6.95 -11.20
N CYS A 41 -2.39 7.59 -11.41
CA CYS A 41 -3.60 6.96 -11.96
C CYS A 41 -4.02 5.66 -11.23
N MET A 42 -3.92 5.67 -9.90
CA MET A 42 -4.23 4.52 -9.04
C MET A 42 -5.67 4.55 -8.52
N GLN A 43 -6.34 3.39 -8.50
CA GLN A 43 -7.43 3.18 -7.54
C GLN A 43 -6.80 2.84 -6.18
N VAL A 44 -7.22 3.51 -5.11
CA VAL A 44 -6.69 3.29 -3.76
C VAL A 44 -7.80 2.80 -2.84
N GLU A 45 -7.62 1.62 -2.29
CA GLU A 45 -8.53 1.01 -1.32
C GLU A 45 -7.84 0.81 0.03
N PHE A 46 -8.63 0.81 1.10
CA PHE A 46 -8.10 0.66 2.46
C PHE A 46 -8.66 -0.58 3.13
N VAL A 47 -7.79 -1.40 3.70
CA VAL A 47 -8.20 -2.50 4.58
C VAL A 47 -8.85 -1.90 5.83
N PRO A 48 -10.00 -2.42 6.28
CA PRO A 48 -10.62 -1.95 7.51
C PRO A 48 -9.66 -2.06 8.71
N PRO A 49 -9.75 -1.13 9.68
CA PRO A 49 -8.94 -1.21 10.89
C PRO A 49 -9.16 -2.53 11.63
N GLY A 50 -8.10 -3.08 12.24
CA GLY A 50 -8.18 -4.28 13.09
C GLY A 50 -8.18 -5.62 12.35
N VAL A 51 -8.27 -5.64 11.02
CA VAL A 51 -8.28 -6.88 10.23
C VAL A 51 -7.08 -7.03 9.29
N THR A 52 -6.06 -6.15 9.37
CA THR A 52 -4.88 -6.20 8.49
C THR A 52 -4.19 -7.56 8.50
N GLY A 53 -3.96 -8.13 9.70
CA GLY A 53 -3.32 -9.45 9.85
C GLY A 53 -4.17 -10.65 9.38
N ILE A 54 -5.39 -10.40 8.91
CA ILE A 54 -6.33 -11.42 8.41
C ILE A 54 -6.61 -11.20 6.92
N CYS A 55 -6.78 -9.95 6.50
CA CYS A 55 -7.28 -9.60 5.17
C CYS A 55 -6.22 -9.00 4.24
N GLN A 56 -5.09 -8.50 4.75
CA GLN A 56 -4.07 -7.87 3.91
C GLN A 56 -3.14 -8.94 3.30
N PRO A 57 -3.11 -9.12 1.96
CA PRO A 57 -2.34 -10.20 1.33
C PRO A 57 -0.84 -10.15 1.66
N MET A 58 -0.28 -8.94 1.73
CA MET A 58 1.12 -8.73 2.09
C MET A 58 1.43 -9.24 3.50
N ASP A 59 0.55 -9.02 4.47
CA ASP A 59 0.78 -9.42 5.87
C ASP A 59 0.60 -10.92 6.05
N VAL A 60 -0.48 -11.48 5.50
CA VAL A 60 -0.87 -12.88 5.69
C VAL A 60 0.03 -13.85 4.94
N SER A 61 0.50 -13.46 3.75
CA SER A 61 1.23 -14.36 2.84
C SER A 61 2.72 -14.05 2.83
N VAL A 62 3.11 -12.88 2.31
CA VAL A 62 4.52 -12.54 2.06
C VAL A 62 5.27 -12.31 3.36
N MET A 63 4.80 -11.38 4.19
CA MET A 63 5.48 -10.99 5.42
C MET A 63 5.48 -12.10 6.47
N LYS A 64 4.39 -12.88 6.58
CA LYS A 64 4.34 -14.04 7.47
C LYS A 64 5.37 -15.10 7.07
N ALA A 65 5.38 -15.52 5.79
CA ALA A 65 6.34 -16.52 5.31
C ALA A 65 7.79 -16.04 5.45
N PHE A 66 8.04 -14.75 5.17
CA PHE A 66 9.34 -14.13 5.37
C PHE A 66 9.77 -14.19 6.83
N LYS A 67 8.91 -13.75 7.77
CA LYS A 67 9.19 -13.76 9.22
C LYS A 67 9.47 -15.18 9.74
N ASN A 68 8.72 -16.17 9.30
CA ASN A 68 8.93 -17.57 9.68
C ASN A 68 10.25 -18.17 9.16
N HIS A 69 10.89 -17.56 8.15
CA HIS A 69 12.19 -18.00 7.67
C HIS A 69 13.37 -17.38 8.44
N ILE A 70 13.14 -16.25 9.12
CA ILE A 70 14.15 -15.52 9.89
C ILE A 70 14.01 -15.73 11.41
N THR A 71 12.93 -16.37 11.85
CA THR A 71 12.62 -16.66 13.26
C THR A 71 12.31 -18.14 13.41
#